data_AF-A0A175QBE5-F1
#
_entry.id   AF-A0A175QBE5-F1
#
_cell.length_a   1.000
_cell.length_b   1.000
_cell.length_c   1.000
_cell.angle_alpha   90.00
_cell.angle_beta   90.00
_cell.angle_gamma   90.00
#
_symmetry.space_group_name_H-M   'P 1'
#
loop_
_entity.id
_entity.type
_entity.pdbx_description
1 polymer ?
#
loop_
_entity_poly.entity_id
_entity_poly.type
_entity_poly.pdbx_seq_one_letter_code
_entity_poly.pdbx_strand_id
1 'polypeptide(L)'
;DRGMHVEAEDVLRMLRDTSEKARQELNEIRESLRMKQGGFSLFKSNRNVRRAVFLGMLLQGMQQFTGMNIIMYYAPQIFKMAGFKSTQEQMIATVIVGLTFMFATFIAVFTVDKAGRKPILKIGFSVMAFATLVLGYCLMKAGQGEISHGLSWVSVGMTMLCIGGYAMSAAPVVWILCSEIQPLKCRDFGITCSTTTNWVANMI
;
A
#
# COMPACT_ATOMS: atom_id res chain seq x y z
N ASP A 1 29.21 -2.55 7.93
CA ASP A 1 29.29 -3.75 8.79
C ASP A 1 29.62 -3.28 10.20
N ARG A 2 28.81 -3.65 11.20
CA ARG A 2 29.07 -3.27 12.61
C ARG A 2 30.01 -4.28 13.30
N GLY A 3 30.39 -5.38 12.63
CA GLY A 3 31.35 -6.36 13.13
C GLY A 3 30.85 -7.28 14.24
N MET A 4 29.58 -7.16 14.66
CA MET A 4 28.98 -7.91 15.79
C MET A 4 28.49 -9.29 15.35
N HIS A 5 29.39 -10.13 14.83
CA HIS A 5 29.02 -11.42 14.23
C HIS A 5 28.55 -12.46 15.24
N VAL A 6 29.05 -12.40 16.48
CA VAL A 6 28.67 -13.33 17.56
C VAL A 6 27.24 -13.05 18.01
N GLU A 7 26.92 -11.80 18.29
CA GLU A 7 25.55 -11.37 18.66
C GLU A 7 24.54 -11.67 17.55
N ALA A 8 24.92 -11.48 16.28
CA ALA A 8 24.06 -11.83 15.15
C ALA A 8 23.75 -13.34 15.10
N GLU A 9 24.72 -14.21 15.39
CA GLU A 9 24.50 -15.66 15.44
C GLU A 9 23.58 -16.04 16.61
N ASP A 10 23.75 -15.43 17.78
CA ASP A 10 22.92 -15.71 18.96
C ASP A 10 21.46 -15.33 18.74
N VAL A 11 21.21 -14.16 18.14
CA VAL A 11 19.85 -13.73 17.78
C VAL A 11 19.23 -14.64 16.72
N LEU A 12 19.99 -15.05 15.70
CA LEU A 12 19.49 -15.96 14.67
C LEU A 12 19.14 -17.34 15.23
N ARG A 13 19.91 -17.83 16.21
CA ARG A 13 19.62 -19.09 16.92
C ARG A 13 18.33 -19.00 17.74
N MET A 14 17.97 -17.83 18.27
CA MET A 14 16.70 -17.63 18.96
C MET A 14 15.50 -17.61 17.99
N LEU A 15 15.70 -17.19 16.74
CA LEU A 15 14.63 -16.97 15.75
C LEU A 15 14.38 -18.17 14.82
N ARG A 16 15.26 -19.18 14.84
CA ARG A 16 15.21 -20.34 13.93
C ARG A 16 15.06 -21.63 14.70
N ASP A 17 14.32 -22.56 14.09
CA ASP A 17 14.06 -23.89 14.68
C ASP A 17 15.35 -24.68 14.96
N THR A 18 16.40 -24.45 14.17
CA THR A 18 17.67 -25.19 14.26
C THR A 18 18.89 -24.29 14.13
N SER A 19 19.97 -24.69 14.81
CA SER A 19 21.27 -24.03 14.73
C SER A 19 21.88 -24.06 13.32
N GLU A 20 21.57 -25.08 12.53
CA GLU A 20 21.98 -25.16 11.12
C GLU A 20 21.29 -24.12 10.25
N LYS A 21 19.96 -23.93 10.38
CA LYS A 21 19.23 -22.87 9.65
C LYS A 21 19.76 -21.48 10.03
N ALA A 22 20.04 -21.24 11.31
CA ALA A 22 20.63 -19.99 11.77
C ALA A 22 22.01 -19.73 11.14
N ARG A 23 22.86 -20.77 11.03
CA ARG A 23 24.18 -20.64 10.37
C ARG A 23 24.07 -20.43 8.86
N GLN A 24 23.15 -21.11 8.19
CA GLN A 24 22.90 -20.91 6.76
C GLN A 24 22.49 -19.47 6.47
N GLU A 25 21.51 -18.94 7.21
CA GLU A 25 21.07 -17.56 7.05
C GLU A 25 22.17 -16.54 7.42
N LEU A 26 22.97 -16.81 8.45
CA LEU A 26 24.12 -15.97 8.79
C LEU A 26 25.13 -15.91 7.62
N ASN A 27 25.36 -17.03 6.93
CA ASN A 27 26.23 -17.07 5.76
C ASN A 27 25.64 -16.30 4.58
N GLU A 28 24.34 -16.45 4.29
CA GLU A 28 23.64 -15.66 3.26
C GLU A 28 23.72 -14.16 3.53
N ILE A 29 23.52 -13.75 4.80
CA ILE A 29 23.66 -12.35 5.23
C ILE A 29 25.10 -11.88 4.98
N ARG A 30 26.12 -12.65 5.36
CA ARG A 30 27.53 -12.30 5.10
C ARG A 30 27.83 -12.15 3.61
N GLU A 31 27.32 -13.03 2.77
CA GLU A 31 27.46 -12.91 1.32
C GLU A 31 26.77 -11.66 0.77
N SER A 32 25.58 -11.34 1.29
CA SER A 32 24.86 -10.12 0.92
C SER A 32 25.61 -8.85 1.32
N LEU A 33 26.30 -8.86 2.48
CA LEU A 33 27.13 -7.75 2.96
C LEU A 33 28.42 -7.56 2.15
N ARG A 34 28.95 -8.63 1.56
CA ARG A 34 30.10 -8.55 0.63
C ARG A 34 29.73 -7.87 -0.69
N MET A 35 28.45 -7.78 -1.04
CA MET A 35 28.02 -7.02 -2.21
C MET A 35 28.15 -5.52 -1.95
N LYS A 36 29.12 -4.87 -2.61
CA LYS A 36 29.25 -3.40 -2.58
C LYS A 36 27.94 -2.75 -3.04
N GLN A 37 27.32 -1.97 -2.14
CA GLN A 37 26.20 -1.10 -2.50
C GLN A 37 26.73 -0.02 -3.44
N GLY A 38 26.16 0.07 -4.65
CA GLY A 38 26.54 1.12 -5.60
C GLY A 38 25.64 2.34 -5.57
N GLY A 39 24.50 2.27 -4.85
CA GLY A 39 23.59 3.39 -4.62
C GLY A 39 23.35 4.24 -5.87
N PHE A 40 23.65 5.54 -5.75
CA PHE A 40 23.49 6.53 -6.82
C PHE A 40 24.43 6.31 -8.03
N SER A 41 25.64 5.79 -7.81
CA SER A 41 26.60 5.50 -8.89
C SER A 41 26.09 4.42 -9.84
N LEU A 42 25.53 3.34 -9.27
CA LEU A 42 24.91 2.26 -10.04
C LEU A 42 23.62 2.71 -10.74
N PHE A 43 22.84 3.61 -10.12
CA PHE A 43 21.70 4.25 -10.78
C PHE A 43 22.14 5.04 -12.03
N LYS A 44 23.21 5.83 -11.94
CA LYS A 44 23.73 6.60 -13.08
C LYS A 44 24.30 5.70 -14.19
N SER A 45 24.99 4.63 -13.80
CA SER A 45 25.70 3.74 -14.74
C SER A 45 24.82 2.67 -15.38
N ASN A 46 23.74 2.21 -14.73
CA ASN A 46 22.97 1.05 -15.20
C ASN A 46 21.53 1.41 -15.56
N ARG A 47 21.18 1.23 -16.85
CA ARG A 47 19.83 1.50 -17.39
C ARG A 47 18.74 0.64 -16.74
N ASN A 48 19.04 -0.59 -16.35
CA ASN A 48 18.07 -1.49 -15.73
C ASN A 48 17.75 -1.07 -14.30
N VAL A 49 18.75 -0.61 -13.53
CA VAL A 49 18.55 -0.05 -12.19
C VAL A 49 17.66 1.19 -12.27
N ARG A 50 17.93 2.09 -13.22
CA ARG A 50 17.06 3.24 -13.48
C ARG A 50 15.61 2.84 -13.77
N ARG A 51 15.40 1.87 -14.66
CA ARG A 51 14.05 1.37 -14.97
C ARG A 51 13.34 0.84 -13.72
N ALA A 52 14.02 0.09 -12.87
CA ALA A 52 13.45 -0.43 -11.63
C ALA A 52 13.08 0.69 -10.63
N VAL A 53 13.97 1.68 -10.44
CA VAL A 53 13.70 2.85 -9.60
C VAL A 53 12.50 3.65 -10.12
N PHE A 54 12.47 3.96 -11.42
CA PHE A 54 11.33 4.65 -12.04
C PHE A 54 10.02 3.87 -11.93
N LEU A 55 10.06 2.54 -12.06
CA LEU A 55 8.87 1.70 -11.89
C LEU A 55 8.33 1.79 -10.46
N GLY A 56 9.21 1.77 -9.44
CA GLY A 56 8.83 1.95 -8.04
C GLY A 56 8.24 3.33 -7.75
N MET A 57 8.86 4.38 -8.26
CA MET A 57 8.34 5.75 -8.15
C MET A 57 6.97 5.90 -8.81
N LEU A 58 6.81 5.38 -10.04
CA LEU A 58 5.54 5.42 -10.76
C LEU A 58 4.46 4.66 -9.99
N LEU A 59 4.79 3.48 -9.45
CA LEU A 59 3.85 2.66 -8.69
C LEU A 59 3.35 3.39 -7.43
N GLN A 60 4.26 4.03 -6.69
CA GLN A 60 3.94 4.83 -5.50
C GLN A 60 3.12 6.08 -5.86
N GLY A 61 3.46 6.75 -6.96
CA GLY A 61 2.67 7.88 -7.46
C GLY A 61 1.24 7.46 -7.84
N MET A 62 1.10 6.36 -8.61
CA MET A 62 -0.21 5.81 -8.99
C MET A 62 -1.04 5.39 -7.77
N GLN A 63 -0.41 4.88 -6.71
CA GLN A 63 -1.10 4.58 -5.46
C GLN A 63 -1.74 5.83 -4.85
N GLN A 64 -1.03 6.96 -4.79
CA GLN A 64 -1.57 8.20 -4.23
C GLN A 64 -2.67 8.81 -5.11
N PHE A 65 -2.51 8.77 -6.44
CA PHE A 65 -3.53 9.23 -7.38
C PHE A 65 -4.83 8.41 -7.39
N THR A 66 -4.92 7.31 -6.64
CA THR A 66 -6.21 6.66 -6.36
C THR A 66 -7.18 7.56 -5.59
N GLY A 67 -6.67 8.61 -4.92
CA GLY A 67 -7.47 9.52 -4.11
C GLY A 67 -7.92 8.90 -2.78
N MET A 68 -7.35 7.77 -2.37
CA MET A 68 -7.75 7.06 -1.16
C MET A 68 -7.71 7.93 0.11
N ASN A 69 -6.71 8.81 0.23
CA ASN A 69 -6.64 9.73 1.36
C ASN A 69 -7.81 10.71 1.38
N ILE A 70 -8.18 11.26 0.22
CA ILE A 70 -9.35 12.12 0.07
C ILE A 70 -10.61 11.35 0.47
N ILE A 71 -10.78 10.12 -0.02
CA ILE A 71 -11.93 9.27 0.34
C ILE A 71 -11.99 9.04 1.85
N MET A 72 -10.87 8.76 2.51
CA MET A 72 -10.81 8.58 3.97
C MET A 72 -11.17 9.87 4.72
N TYR A 73 -10.69 11.04 4.28
CA TYR A 73 -11.03 12.33 4.89
C TYR A 73 -12.50 12.72 4.72
N TYR A 74 -13.08 12.44 3.55
CA TYR A 74 -14.45 12.81 3.21
C TYR A 74 -15.48 11.72 3.50
N ALA A 75 -15.05 10.52 3.89
CA ALA A 75 -15.96 9.42 4.21
C ALA A 75 -17.07 9.85 5.19
N PRO A 76 -16.79 10.49 6.35
CA PRO A 76 -17.85 10.92 7.28
C PRO A 76 -18.87 11.88 6.64
N GLN A 77 -18.44 12.72 5.70
CA GLN A 77 -19.33 13.63 4.98
C GLN A 77 -20.23 12.87 3.99
N ILE A 78 -19.71 11.82 3.35
CA ILE A 78 -20.49 10.94 2.48
C ILE A 78 -21.56 10.20 3.30
N PHE A 79 -21.20 9.70 4.49
CA PHE A 79 -22.17 9.10 5.41
C PHE A 79 -23.23 10.12 5.87
N LYS A 80 -22.84 11.37 6.12
CA LYS A 80 -23.80 12.43 6.46
C LYS A 80 -24.86 12.64 5.37
N MET A 81 -24.50 12.52 4.09
CA MET A 81 -25.46 12.57 2.98
C MET A 81 -26.45 11.40 3.00
N ALA A 82 -26.04 10.23 3.50
CA ALA A 82 -26.90 9.05 3.66
C ALA A 82 -27.83 9.07 4.88
N GLY A 83 -27.85 10.17 5.64
CA GLY A 83 -28.77 10.35 6.77
C GLY A 83 -28.13 10.24 8.14
N PHE A 84 -26.83 9.94 8.23
CA PHE A 84 -26.05 9.92 9.48
C PHE A 84 -25.72 11.35 9.92
N LYS A 85 -26.73 12.10 10.39
CA LYS A 85 -26.64 13.53 10.67
C LYS A 85 -26.07 13.83 12.06
N SER A 86 -26.22 12.92 13.02
CA SER A 86 -25.70 13.11 14.38
C SER A 86 -24.18 12.97 14.42
N THR A 87 -23.52 13.75 15.28
CA THR A 87 -22.07 13.62 15.55
C THR A 87 -21.73 12.19 16.00
N GLN A 88 -22.58 11.57 16.81
CA GLN A 88 -22.39 10.19 17.26
C GLN A 88 -22.43 9.19 16.11
N GLU A 89 -23.36 9.36 15.17
CA GLU A 89 -23.48 8.51 13.99
C GLU A 89 -22.28 8.65 13.05
N GLN A 90 -21.75 9.86 12.88
CA GLN A 90 -20.55 10.10 12.08
C GLN A 90 -19.29 9.49 12.71
N MET A 91 -19.18 9.54 14.04
CA MET A 91 -18.10 8.85 14.76
C MET A 91 -18.20 7.35 14.58
N ILE A 92 -19.40 6.77 14.72
CA ILE A 92 -19.64 5.34 14.49
C ILE A 92 -19.30 4.95 13.04
N ALA A 93 -19.70 5.75 12.04
CA ALA A 93 -19.37 5.51 10.64
C ALA A 93 -17.84 5.50 10.41
N THR A 94 -17.11 6.42 11.04
CA THR A 94 -15.64 6.47 10.98
C THR A 94 -15.01 5.20 11.58
N VAL A 95 -15.56 4.72 12.70
CA VAL A 95 -15.14 3.44 13.31
C VAL A 95 -15.40 2.27 12.37
N ILE A 96 -16.58 2.22 11.72
CA ILE A 96 -16.93 1.16 10.77
C ILE A 96 -15.97 1.16 9.56
N VAL A 97 -15.62 2.35 9.04
CA VAL A 97 -14.62 2.50 7.98
C VAL A 97 -13.26 1.95 8.43
N GLY A 98 -12.79 2.35 9.62
CA GLY A 98 -11.53 1.88 10.18
C GLY A 98 -11.51 0.36 10.39
N LEU A 99 -12.58 -0.22 10.93
CA LEU A 99 -12.72 -1.66 11.09
C LEU A 99 -12.72 -2.38 9.74
N THR A 100 -13.44 -1.86 8.76
CA THR A 100 -13.47 -2.41 7.40
C THR A 100 -12.08 -2.41 6.78
N PHE A 101 -11.34 -1.30 6.90
CA PHE A 101 -9.96 -1.22 6.46
C PHE A 101 -9.08 -2.27 7.17
N MET A 102 -9.21 -2.39 8.48
CA MET A 102 -8.44 -3.33 9.29
C MET A 102 -8.71 -4.79 8.90
N PHE A 103 -9.97 -5.20 8.83
CA PHE A 103 -10.34 -6.57 8.44
C PHE A 103 -9.98 -6.88 6.99
N ALA A 104 -10.19 -5.93 6.07
CA ALA A 104 -9.75 -6.07 4.68
C ALA A 104 -8.23 -6.26 4.59
N THR A 105 -7.45 -5.54 5.42
CA THR A 105 -5.99 -5.70 5.49
C THR A 105 -5.59 -7.09 5.97
N PHE A 106 -6.26 -7.63 7.00
CA PHE A 106 -5.99 -9.01 7.44
C PHE A 106 -6.26 -10.02 6.32
N ILE A 107 -7.39 -9.90 5.62
CA ILE A 107 -7.70 -10.76 4.47
C ILE A 107 -6.62 -10.63 3.39
N ALA A 108 -6.13 -9.41 3.15
CA ALA A 108 -5.06 -9.13 2.20
C ALA A 108 -3.80 -9.93 2.54
N VAL A 109 -3.35 -9.90 3.79
CA VAL A 109 -2.13 -10.59 4.23
C VAL A 109 -2.19 -12.08 3.90
N PHE A 110 -3.32 -12.75 4.15
CA PHE A 110 -3.46 -14.18 3.84
C PHE A 110 -3.64 -14.48 2.34
N THR A 111 -4.15 -13.53 1.58
CA THR A 111 -4.50 -13.73 0.15
C THR A 111 -3.33 -13.36 -0.78
N VAL A 112 -2.54 -12.35 -0.42
CA VAL A 112 -1.46 -11.79 -1.24
C VAL A 112 -0.38 -12.81 -1.57
N ASP A 113 -0.04 -13.66 -0.61
CA ASP A 113 0.98 -14.69 -0.82
C ASP A 113 0.49 -15.86 -1.67
N LYS A 114 -0.83 -16.12 -1.72
CA LYS A 114 -1.41 -17.22 -2.50
C LYS A 114 -1.73 -16.84 -3.95
N ALA A 115 -2.34 -15.68 -4.17
CA ALA A 115 -2.80 -15.26 -5.51
C ALA A 115 -1.75 -14.46 -6.29
N GLY A 116 -0.66 -14.06 -5.64
CA GLY A 116 0.43 -13.30 -6.25
C GLY A 116 0.12 -11.80 -6.35
N ARG A 117 1.20 -11.01 -6.37
CA ARG A 117 1.15 -9.55 -6.21
C ARG A 117 0.51 -8.82 -7.40
N LYS A 118 0.91 -9.17 -8.64
CA LYS A 118 0.44 -8.47 -9.86
C LYS A 118 -1.06 -8.64 -10.13
N PRO A 119 -1.66 -9.85 -10.05
CA PRO A 119 -3.10 -10.01 -10.29
C PRO A 119 -3.96 -9.26 -9.26
N ILE A 120 -3.61 -9.33 -7.98
CA ILE A 120 -4.31 -8.62 -6.90
C ILE A 120 -4.27 -7.12 -7.12
N LEU A 121 -3.12 -6.59 -7.53
CA LEU A 121 -2.99 -5.17 -7.79
C LEU A 121 -3.89 -4.73 -8.96
N LYS A 122 -3.96 -5.50 -10.04
CA LYS A 122 -4.84 -5.21 -11.18
C LYS A 122 -6.31 -5.23 -10.79
N ILE A 123 -6.74 -6.28 -10.09
CA ILE A 123 -8.13 -6.42 -9.62
C ILE A 123 -8.48 -5.26 -8.68
N GLY A 124 -7.57 -4.97 -7.74
CA GLY A 124 -7.70 -3.86 -6.81
C GLY A 124 -7.90 -2.51 -7.49
N PHE A 125 -7.03 -2.16 -8.44
CA PHE A 125 -7.18 -0.92 -9.21
C PHE A 125 -8.47 -0.90 -10.04
N SER A 126 -8.90 -2.02 -10.62
CA SER A 126 -10.17 -2.09 -11.35
C SER A 126 -11.38 -1.86 -10.42
N VAL A 127 -11.38 -2.47 -9.23
CA VAL A 127 -12.44 -2.28 -8.23
C VAL A 127 -12.47 -0.83 -7.75
N MET A 128 -11.31 -0.26 -7.44
CA MET A 128 -11.21 1.14 -7.03
C MET A 128 -11.68 2.08 -8.14
N ALA A 129 -11.24 1.88 -9.39
CA ALA A 129 -11.64 2.71 -10.52
C ALA A 129 -13.16 2.66 -10.74
N PHE A 130 -13.77 1.48 -10.68
CA PHE A 130 -15.21 1.34 -10.77
C PHE A 130 -15.92 2.05 -9.62
N ALA A 131 -15.49 1.81 -8.38
CA ALA A 131 -16.10 2.40 -7.20
C ALA A 131 -16.01 3.93 -7.18
N THR A 132 -14.85 4.51 -7.53
CA THR A 132 -14.67 5.96 -7.56
C THR A 132 -15.40 6.63 -8.72
N LEU A 133 -15.53 5.97 -9.88
CA LEU A 133 -16.35 6.47 -10.98
C LEU A 133 -17.83 6.58 -10.59
N VAL A 134 -18.39 5.51 -9.99
CA VAL A 134 -19.78 5.51 -9.54
C VAL A 134 -19.99 6.52 -8.41
N LEU A 135 -19.07 6.55 -7.43
CA LEU A 135 -19.11 7.51 -6.34
C LEU A 135 -19.06 8.96 -6.86
N GLY A 136 -18.18 9.26 -7.81
CA GLY A 136 -18.07 10.58 -8.44
C GLY A 136 -19.37 10.99 -9.12
N TYR A 137 -20.02 10.08 -9.84
CA TYR A 137 -21.35 10.33 -10.44
C TYR A 137 -22.42 10.61 -9.37
N CYS A 138 -22.46 9.82 -8.29
CA CYS A 138 -23.40 10.04 -7.19
C CYS A 138 -23.18 11.40 -6.51
N LEU A 139 -21.93 11.79 -6.25
CA LEU A 139 -21.61 13.07 -5.63
C LEU A 139 -21.92 14.27 -6.55
N MET A 140 -21.69 14.14 -7.86
CA MET A 140 -22.09 15.16 -8.84
C MET A 140 -23.60 15.40 -8.82
N LYS A 141 -24.39 14.32 -8.79
CA LYS A 141 -25.85 14.38 -8.69
C LYS A 141 -26.32 14.99 -7.36
N ALA A 142 -25.65 14.64 -6.26
CA ALA A 142 -25.90 15.27 -4.97
C ALA A 142 -25.64 16.78 -4.98
N GLY A 143 -24.57 17.23 -5.65
CA GLY A 143 -24.24 18.65 -5.81
C GLY A 143 -25.25 19.45 -6.65
N GLN A 144 -26.00 18.79 -7.54
CA GLN A 144 -27.09 19.39 -8.32
C GLN A 144 -28.42 19.47 -7.55
N GLY A 145 -28.46 19.00 -6.29
CA GLY A 145 -29.68 18.95 -5.47
C GLY A 145 -30.53 17.69 -5.67
N GLU A 146 -30.11 16.75 -6.53
CA GLU A 146 -30.81 15.48 -6.77
C GLU A 146 -30.41 14.41 -5.74
N ILE A 147 -30.56 14.70 -4.45
CA ILE A 147 -30.24 13.75 -3.38
C ILE A 147 -31.42 12.81 -3.14
N SER A 148 -31.36 11.62 -3.75
CA SER A 148 -32.25 10.51 -3.40
C SER A 148 -31.63 9.64 -2.29
N HIS A 149 -32.49 9.05 -1.46
CA HIS A 149 -32.08 8.10 -0.42
C HIS A 149 -31.28 6.92 -1.03
N GLY A 150 -31.71 6.42 -2.20
CA GLY A 150 -31.01 5.34 -2.91
C GLY A 150 -29.60 5.75 -3.35
N LEU A 151 -29.43 6.95 -3.89
CA LEU A 151 -28.14 7.48 -4.35
C LEU A 151 -27.14 7.63 -3.20
N SER A 152 -27.64 7.99 -2.02
CA SER A 152 -26.81 8.19 -0.84
C SER A 152 -26.27 6.86 -0.29
N TRP A 153 -27.11 5.81 -0.24
CA TRP A 153 -26.67 4.46 0.13
C TRP A 153 -25.72 3.84 -0.90
N VAL A 154 -25.93 4.11 -2.20
CA VAL A 154 -24.95 3.72 -3.24
C VAL A 154 -23.61 4.41 -3.00
N SER A 155 -23.60 5.70 -2.66
CA SER A 155 -22.37 6.44 -2.36
C SER A 155 -21.60 5.82 -1.18
N VAL A 156 -22.31 5.45 -0.11
CA VAL A 156 -21.72 4.74 1.03
C VAL A 156 -21.17 3.37 0.60
N GLY A 157 -21.95 2.58 -0.13
CA GLY A 157 -21.53 1.27 -0.61
C GLY A 157 -20.28 1.33 -1.50
N MET A 158 -20.23 2.28 -2.43
CA MET A 158 -19.06 2.51 -3.30
C MET A 158 -17.86 3.01 -2.52
N THR A 159 -18.06 3.86 -1.51
CA THR A 159 -16.99 4.29 -0.60
C THR A 159 -16.37 3.09 0.11
N MET A 160 -17.20 2.22 0.69
CA MET A 160 -16.71 1.01 1.38
C MET A 160 -16.05 0.02 0.43
N LEU A 161 -16.57 -0.13 -0.79
CA LEU A 161 -15.97 -0.97 -1.83
C LEU A 161 -14.59 -0.44 -2.25
N CYS A 162 -14.44 0.87 -2.41
CA CYS A 162 -13.15 1.49 -2.72
C CYS A 162 -12.14 1.29 -1.58
N ILE A 163 -12.57 1.51 -0.34
CA ILE A 163 -11.73 1.35 0.85
C ILE A 163 -11.27 -0.10 1.01
N GLY A 164 -12.19 -1.06 0.90
CA GLY A 164 -11.87 -2.48 0.96
C GLY A 164 -10.96 -2.91 -0.19
N GLY A 165 -11.25 -2.44 -1.42
CA GLY A 165 -10.42 -2.70 -2.59
C GLY A 165 -8.99 -2.20 -2.41
N TYR A 166 -8.80 -0.98 -1.92
CA TYR A 166 -7.49 -0.40 -1.61
C TYR A 166 -6.75 -1.19 -0.53
N ALA A 167 -7.41 -1.48 0.59
CA ALA A 167 -6.84 -2.21 1.72
C ALA A 167 -6.40 -3.62 1.33
N MET A 168 -7.16 -4.31 0.46
CA MET A 168 -6.84 -5.66 -0.02
C MET A 168 -5.74 -5.70 -1.08
N SER A 169 -5.38 -4.57 -1.68
CA SER A 169 -4.49 -4.54 -2.85
C SER A 169 -3.40 -3.50 -2.72
N ALA A 170 -3.66 -2.26 -3.14
CA ALA A 170 -2.66 -1.23 -3.28
C ALA A 170 -1.98 -0.91 -1.95
N ALA A 171 -2.69 -0.97 -0.82
CA ALA A 171 -2.14 -0.70 0.50
C ALA A 171 -0.91 -1.57 0.83
N PRO A 172 -0.97 -2.91 0.91
CA PRO A 172 0.21 -3.73 1.19
C PRO A 172 1.06 -4.03 -0.07
N VAL A 173 0.42 -4.26 -1.22
CA VAL A 173 1.09 -4.85 -2.39
C VAL A 173 2.07 -3.88 -3.04
N VAL A 174 1.77 -2.56 -3.05
CA VAL A 174 2.67 -1.57 -3.66
C VAL A 174 4.00 -1.50 -2.91
N TRP A 175 3.98 -1.54 -1.57
CA TRP A 175 5.20 -1.52 -0.76
C TRP A 175 6.04 -2.78 -0.96
N ILE A 176 5.39 -3.95 -0.99
CA ILE A 176 6.05 -5.24 -1.25
C ILE A 176 6.68 -5.23 -2.65
N LEU A 177 5.91 -4.83 -3.67
CA LEU A 177 6.42 -4.82 -5.04
C LEU A 177 7.57 -3.82 -5.20
N CYS A 178 7.51 -2.67 -4.54
CA CYS A 178 8.61 -1.71 -4.53
C CYS A 178 9.89 -2.28 -3.90
N SER A 179 9.82 -3.14 -2.90
CA SER A 179 11.04 -3.75 -2.31
C SER A 179 11.55 -4.94 -3.14
N GLU A 180 10.66 -5.67 -3.81
CA GLU A 180 10.98 -6.82 -4.66
C GLU A 180 11.64 -6.42 -6.00
N ILE A 181 11.17 -5.35 -6.66
CA ILE A 181 11.69 -4.94 -7.98
C ILE A 181 13.08 -4.28 -7.91
N GLN A 182 13.48 -3.77 -6.74
CA GLN A 182 14.71 -3.00 -6.61
C GLN A 182 15.93 -3.93 -6.47
N PRO A 183 16.98 -3.76 -7.28
CA PRO A 183 18.19 -4.57 -7.21
C PRO A 183 18.86 -4.43 -5.84
N LEU A 184 19.32 -5.55 -5.24
CA LEU A 184 19.95 -5.58 -3.91
C LEU A 184 21.02 -4.50 -3.70
N LYS A 185 21.86 -4.24 -4.71
CA LYS A 185 22.97 -3.27 -4.63
C LYS A 185 22.53 -1.78 -4.57
N CYS A 186 21.27 -1.50 -4.88
CA CYS A 186 20.68 -0.14 -4.92
C CYS A 186 19.30 -0.09 -4.26
N ARG A 187 18.93 -1.12 -3.50
CA ARG A 187 17.59 -1.26 -2.94
C ARG A 187 17.24 -0.08 -2.05
N ASP A 188 18.14 0.28 -1.14
CA ASP A 188 17.92 1.38 -0.18
C ASP A 188 17.66 2.69 -0.91
N PHE A 189 18.49 3.02 -1.92
CA PHE A 189 18.29 4.20 -2.77
C PHE A 189 16.94 4.17 -3.51
N GLY A 190 16.60 3.05 -4.13
CA GLY A 190 15.34 2.89 -4.87
C GLY A 190 14.10 3.01 -3.98
N ILE A 191 14.15 2.43 -2.77
CA ILE A 191 13.09 2.55 -1.76
C ILE A 191 12.97 4.01 -1.32
N THR A 192 14.08 4.70 -1.00
CA THR A 192 14.05 6.12 -0.64
C THR A 192 13.38 6.96 -1.72
N CYS A 193 13.80 6.83 -2.99
CA CYS A 193 13.16 7.58 -4.09
C CYS A 193 11.66 7.27 -4.22
N SER A 194 11.27 6.00 -4.09
CA SER A 194 9.87 5.58 -4.19
C SER A 194 9.04 6.15 -3.02
N THR A 195 9.56 6.09 -1.80
CA THR A 195 8.92 6.65 -0.60
C THR A 195 8.82 8.18 -0.67
N THR A 196 9.88 8.87 -1.10
CA THR A 196 9.82 10.33 -1.32
C THR A 196 8.75 10.68 -2.35
N THR A 197 8.64 9.91 -3.44
CA THR A 197 7.60 10.11 -4.45
C THR A 197 6.20 9.92 -3.87
N ASN A 198 6.01 8.93 -3.00
CA ASN A 198 4.74 8.71 -2.30
C ASN A 198 4.33 9.95 -1.49
N TRP A 199 5.22 10.48 -0.65
CA TRP A 199 4.92 11.66 0.16
C TRP A 199 4.70 12.92 -0.68
N VAL A 200 5.52 13.14 -1.71
CA VAL A 200 5.35 14.30 -2.61
C VAL A 200 4.01 14.21 -3.35
N ALA A 201 3.65 13.04 -3.88
CA ALA A 201 2.37 12.84 -4.55
C ALA A 201 1.18 12.94 -3.60
N ASN A 202 1.37 12.70 -2.30
CA ASN A 202 0.34 12.89 -1.28
C ASN A 202 0.08 14.37 -0.95
N MET A 203 1.11 15.22 -1.08
CA MET A 203 1.01 16.67 -0.80
C MET A 203 0.34 17.46 -1.93
N ILE A 204 0.30 16.89 -3.14
CA ILE A 204 -0.34 17.49 -4.33
C ILE A 204 -1.82 17.12 -4.34
#